data_AF-A0A976FHX9-F1
#
_entry.id   AF-A0A976FHX9-F1
#
_cell.length_a   1.000
_cell.length_b   1.000
_cell.length_c   1.000
_cell.angle_alpha   90.00
_cell.angle_beta   90.00
_cell.angle_gamma   90.00
#
_symmetry.space_group_name_H-M   'P 1'
#
loop_
_entity.id
_entity.type
_entity.pdbx_description
1 polymer ?
#
loop_
_entity_poly.entity_id
_entity_poly.type
_entity_poly.pdbx_seq_one_letter_code
_entity_poly.pdbx_strand_id
1 'polypeptide(L)'
;MALSFLSLGSSNSDVYNVDLVIESATNLHAGDHFEVGALRRGSISSSDAVTRISIDGTPMDSTRPIFNGLNPVWDETFFFENVRPNSTFKLSLYDVDTDKDDKLGSAFFDMIDAVDDEENAFDLPITLKDQRAGVISITVIPQKVKAEEGAVMREVGPVRYSVHTSLSKNVLAFLTPKKAKLASSAYIVQLHNIHHFLPRDLEWSKSYEKIQRIFSSKHKESVVLRHGVKAQHALVYEHNSKRTQYGDLSSSDDFFALIKYGRRDDLPVLYTYVITFNGWYFSETGASVIQDLMSKHMLHSGAADSVKYAGEFRIHRTDNNVYKLVIDNNSGTYAPPVDILPQLKALFEDNFKGIICEVADYKNETLMKDRMEILAAWEDVD
;
A
#
# COMPACT_ATOMS: atom_id res chain seq x y z
N MET A 1 -26.79 -5.29 -2.80
CA MET A 1 -26.43 -6.73 -2.75
C MET A 1 -25.84 -6.99 -1.38
N ALA A 2 -26.37 -7.97 -0.66
CA ALA A 2 -25.79 -8.38 0.62
C ALA A 2 -24.36 -8.89 0.39
N LEU A 3 -23.42 -8.38 1.19
CA LEU A 3 -22.04 -8.82 1.22
C LEU A 3 -22.03 -10.32 1.59
N SER A 4 -21.58 -11.15 0.67
CA SER A 4 -21.41 -12.59 0.89
C SER A 4 -20.09 -12.79 1.64
N PHE A 5 -20.13 -12.67 2.97
CA PHE A 5 -19.00 -12.96 3.84
C PHE A 5 -18.88 -14.47 4.06
N LEU A 6 -17.64 -14.96 4.26
CA LEU A 6 -17.42 -16.19 5.03
C LEU A 6 -17.70 -15.90 6.51
N SER A 7 -18.98 -15.66 6.81
CA SER A 7 -19.49 -15.44 8.16
C SER A 7 -19.18 -16.67 9.01
N LEU A 8 -18.70 -16.44 10.23
CA LEU A 8 -18.65 -17.48 11.25
C LEU A 8 -20.07 -18.01 11.49
N GLY A 9 -20.32 -19.26 11.11
CA GLY A 9 -21.59 -19.93 11.39
C GLY A 9 -21.79 -20.12 12.90
N SER A 10 -22.97 -19.71 13.38
CA SER A 10 -23.42 -19.68 14.78
C SER A 10 -22.57 -18.82 15.74
N SER A 11 -23.24 -17.89 16.42
CA SER A 11 -22.72 -17.16 17.59
C SER A 11 -22.22 -18.16 18.65
N ASN A 12 -21.08 -17.86 19.32
CA ASN A 12 -20.37 -18.63 20.38
C ASN A 12 -19.12 -19.46 20.00
N SER A 13 -18.62 -19.44 18.77
CA SER A 13 -17.33 -20.06 18.46
C SER A 13 -16.17 -19.31 19.17
N ASP A 14 -15.22 -20.08 19.68
CA ASP A 14 -13.97 -19.55 20.24
C ASP A 14 -13.10 -19.04 19.10
N VAL A 15 -12.74 -17.75 19.15
CA VAL A 15 -11.80 -17.10 18.23
C VAL A 15 -10.75 -16.35 19.03
N TYR A 16 -9.72 -15.85 18.37
CA TYR A 16 -8.60 -15.18 19.01
C TYR A 16 -8.38 -13.80 18.41
N ASN A 17 -8.13 -12.82 19.28
CA ASN A 17 -7.36 -11.65 18.89
C ASN A 17 -5.88 -12.03 19.01
N VAL A 18 -5.07 -11.69 18.01
CA VAL A 18 -3.69 -12.16 17.90
C VAL A 18 -2.77 -10.97 17.67
N ASP A 19 -1.82 -10.80 18.57
CA ASP A 19 -0.67 -9.94 18.35
C ASP A 19 0.48 -10.82 17.84
N LEU A 20 0.88 -10.60 16.58
CA LEU A 20 1.98 -11.29 15.94
C LEU A 20 3.19 -10.35 15.89
N VAL A 21 4.26 -10.69 16.59
CA VAL A 21 5.55 -10.01 16.48
C VAL A 21 6.41 -10.77 15.49
N ILE A 22 6.83 -10.08 14.42
CA ILE A 22 7.87 -10.57 13.52
C ILE A 22 9.19 -9.93 13.96
N GLU A 23 10.04 -10.72 14.60
CA GLU A 23 11.25 -10.24 15.26
C GLU A 23 12.39 -10.13 14.25
N SER A 24 12.80 -11.27 13.70
CA SER A 24 13.97 -11.33 12.81
C SER A 24 13.93 -12.54 11.90
N ALA A 25 14.79 -12.55 10.89
CA ALA A 25 15.15 -13.77 10.18
C ALA A 25 16.67 -13.92 10.17
N THR A 26 17.14 -15.16 10.03
CA THR A 26 18.58 -15.46 9.97
C THR A 26 18.90 -16.47 8.90
N ASN A 27 20.15 -16.40 8.41
CA ASN A 27 20.68 -17.29 7.39
C ASN A 27 19.80 -17.35 6.13
N LEU A 28 19.24 -16.21 5.72
CA LEU A 28 18.48 -16.13 4.48
C LEU A 28 19.38 -16.54 3.32
N HIS A 29 18.94 -17.56 2.57
CA HIS A 29 19.77 -18.13 1.54
C HIS A 29 19.82 -17.18 0.34
N ALA A 30 21.03 -16.68 0.08
CA ALA A 30 21.35 -15.94 -1.12
C ALA A 30 21.38 -16.92 -2.31
N GLY A 31 20.22 -17.27 -2.90
CA GLY A 31 20.18 -18.16 -4.07
C GLY A 31 20.99 -17.61 -5.25
N ASP A 32 21.23 -18.40 -6.32
CA ASP A 32 22.06 -18.03 -7.49
C ASP A 32 21.77 -16.65 -8.13
N HIS A 33 20.58 -16.09 -7.94
CA HIS A 33 20.21 -14.74 -8.36
C HIS A 33 20.97 -13.63 -7.61
N PHE A 34 21.40 -13.88 -6.38
CA PHE A 34 22.20 -12.97 -5.56
C PHE A 34 23.56 -12.72 -6.18
N GLU A 35 24.21 -13.74 -6.75
CA GLU A 35 25.51 -13.57 -7.40
C GLU A 35 25.39 -12.71 -8.67
N VAL A 36 24.36 -12.92 -9.49
CA VAL A 36 24.17 -12.18 -10.74
C VAL A 36 23.79 -10.71 -10.50
N GLY A 37 22.95 -10.44 -9.49
CA GLY A 37 22.57 -9.07 -9.09
C GLY A 37 23.73 -8.28 -8.47
N ALA A 38 24.54 -8.94 -7.63
CA ALA A 38 25.74 -8.38 -7.01
C ALA A 38 26.86 -8.11 -8.03
N LEU A 39 27.10 -9.06 -8.96
CA LEU A 39 28.09 -8.92 -10.04
C LEU A 39 27.78 -7.74 -10.96
N ARG A 40 26.49 -7.42 -11.16
CA ARG A 40 26.07 -6.30 -12.01
C ARG A 40 26.24 -4.93 -11.33
N ARG A 41 26.30 -4.88 -9.99
CA ARG A 41 26.33 -3.64 -9.18
C ARG A 41 27.66 -3.36 -8.50
N GLY A 42 28.71 -4.14 -8.76
CA GLY A 42 30.07 -3.88 -8.27
C GLY A 42 30.20 -3.85 -6.73
N SER A 43 29.20 -4.37 -6.03
CA SER A 43 29.12 -4.47 -4.58
C SER A 43 28.48 -5.82 -4.26
N ILE A 44 28.97 -6.48 -3.21
CA ILE A 44 28.38 -7.69 -2.65
C ILE A 44 26.98 -7.29 -2.16
N SER A 45 25.97 -7.45 -3.01
CA SER A 45 24.66 -6.83 -2.80
C SER A 45 23.92 -7.54 -1.70
N SER A 46 23.26 -6.75 -0.91
CA SER A 46 22.76 -7.10 0.39
C SER A 46 21.25 -6.93 0.28
N SER A 47 20.51 -8.04 0.35
CA SER A 47 19.08 -8.07 0.05
C SER A 47 18.28 -7.16 0.98
N ASP A 48 17.23 -6.55 0.42
CA ASP A 48 16.25 -5.75 1.13
C ASP A 48 15.09 -6.66 1.52
N ALA A 49 15.16 -7.22 2.73
CA ALA A 49 14.23 -8.27 3.15
C ALA A 49 12.91 -7.68 3.66
N VAL A 50 11.80 -8.19 3.11
CA VAL A 50 10.44 -7.93 3.60
C VAL A 50 9.70 -9.24 3.85
N THR A 51 8.86 -9.26 4.88
CA THR A 51 7.98 -10.40 5.18
C THR A 51 6.53 -10.01 4.92
N ARG A 52 5.83 -10.75 4.07
CA ARG A 52 4.39 -10.62 3.80
C ARG A 52 3.59 -11.67 4.56
N ILE A 53 2.53 -11.25 5.22
CA ILE A 53 1.65 -12.08 6.03
C ILE A 53 0.42 -12.45 5.19
N SER A 54 0.04 -13.72 5.25
CA SER A 54 -1.28 -14.17 4.80
C SER A 54 -1.86 -15.16 5.78
N ILE A 55 -3.17 -15.07 6.02
CA ILE A 55 -3.93 -15.96 6.91
C ILE A 55 -4.97 -16.67 6.05
N ASP A 56 -4.97 -17.99 6.07
CA ASP A 56 -5.86 -18.84 5.26
C ASP A 56 -5.85 -18.48 3.76
N GLY A 57 -4.67 -18.07 3.26
CA GLY A 57 -4.46 -17.65 1.88
C GLY A 57 -4.95 -16.23 1.56
N THR A 58 -5.60 -15.55 2.50
CA THR A 58 -5.95 -14.13 2.37
C THR A 58 -4.74 -13.30 2.80
N PRO A 59 -4.17 -12.46 1.94
CA PRO A 59 -3.05 -11.62 2.37
C PRO A 59 -3.53 -10.49 3.28
N MET A 60 -2.70 -10.16 4.27
CA MET A 60 -3.00 -9.20 5.34
C MET A 60 -2.05 -8.00 5.24
N ASP A 61 -0.92 -8.04 5.96
CA ASP A 61 0.05 -6.96 6.03
C ASP A 61 1.46 -7.42 5.60
N SER A 62 2.43 -6.51 5.70
CA SER A 62 3.84 -6.77 5.49
C SER A 62 4.73 -5.88 6.35
N THR A 63 5.89 -6.41 6.73
CA THR A 63 6.92 -5.64 7.44
C THR A 63 7.47 -4.50 6.57
N ARG A 64 8.21 -3.57 7.20
CA ARG A 64 9.07 -2.67 6.44
C ARG A 64 10.24 -3.46 5.81
N PRO A 65 10.79 -3.00 4.68
CA PRO A 65 12.01 -3.59 4.14
C PRO A 65 13.19 -3.25 5.04
N ILE A 66 13.98 -4.26 5.39
CA ILE A 66 15.25 -4.09 6.08
C ILE A 66 16.37 -4.20 5.07
N PHE A 67 17.06 -3.08 4.88
CA PHE A 67 18.08 -2.93 3.86
C PHE A 67 19.35 -3.64 4.22
N ASN A 68 19.98 -4.24 3.22
CA ASN A 68 21.31 -4.78 3.32
C ASN A 68 21.51 -5.80 4.47
N GLY A 69 20.68 -6.86 4.53
CA GLY A 69 20.84 -7.89 5.56
C GLY A 69 20.34 -9.28 5.17
N LEU A 70 21.22 -10.29 5.32
CA LEU A 70 20.81 -11.70 5.36
C LEU A 70 20.22 -12.11 6.73
N ASN A 71 20.31 -11.20 7.70
CA ASN A 71 19.79 -11.36 9.05
C ASN A 71 18.95 -10.13 9.43
N PRO A 72 17.82 -9.87 8.75
CA PRO A 72 16.99 -8.70 9.04
C PRO A 72 16.38 -8.80 10.44
N VAL A 73 16.30 -7.67 11.13
CA VAL A 73 15.57 -7.51 12.40
C VAL A 73 14.51 -6.44 12.15
N TRP A 74 13.25 -6.83 12.28
CA TRP A 74 12.09 -5.96 12.07
C TRP A 74 11.54 -5.46 13.40
N ASP A 75 11.38 -6.36 14.38
CA ASP A 75 10.69 -6.10 15.65
C ASP A 75 9.36 -5.36 15.43
N GLU A 76 8.52 -5.89 14.55
CA GLU A 76 7.23 -5.30 14.18
C GLU A 76 6.05 -6.14 14.66
N THR A 77 5.06 -5.48 15.27
CA THR A 77 3.85 -6.13 15.78
C THR A 77 2.65 -5.89 14.86
N PHE A 78 1.90 -6.93 14.57
CA PHE A 78 0.70 -6.94 13.74
C PHE A 78 -0.48 -7.43 14.57
N PHE A 79 -1.65 -6.83 14.37
CA PHE A 79 -2.83 -7.09 15.20
C PHE A 79 -3.95 -7.65 14.34
N PHE A 80 -4.49 -8.80 14.75
CA PHE A 80 -5.59 -9.46 14.06
C PHE A 80 -6.73 -9.76 15.03
N GLU A 81 -7.96 -9.54 14.61
CA GLU A 81 -9.16 -9.89 15.37
C GLU A 81 -9.89 -11.07 14.73
N ASN A 82 -10.60 -11.85 15.55
CA ASN A 82 -11.45 -12.96 15.13
C ASN A 82 -10.72 -14.07 14.32
N VAL A 83 -9.46 -14.34 14.65
CA VAL A 83 -8.67 -15.43 14.08
C VAL A 83 -9.21 -16.77 14.58
N ARG A 84 -9.40 -17.75 13.69
CA ARG A 84 -9.91 -19.06 14.08
C ARG A 84 -8.79 -19.94 14.66
N PRO A 85 -9.08 -20.86 15.58
CA PRO A 85 -8.08 -21.79 16.11
C PRO A 85 -7.40 -22.64 15.03
N ASN A 86 -8.08 -22.90 13.90
CA ASN A 86 -7.55 -23.70 12.80
C ASN A 86 -6.99 -22.85 11.63
N SER A 87 -6.83 -21.55 11.82
CA SER A 87 -6.26 -20.69 10.78
C SER A 87 -4.76 -20.92 10.63
N THR A 88 -4.27 -20.94 9.39
CA THR A 88 -2.85 -21.08 9.07
C THR A 88 -2.27 -19.72 8.70
N PHE A 89 -1.21 -19.32 9.40
CA PHE A 89 -0.40 -18.16 9.04
C PHE A 89 0.72 -18.58 8.11
N LYS A 90 0.91 -17.80 7.04
CA LYS A 90 2.03 -17.93 6.12
C LYS A 90 2.80 -16.62 6.08
N LEU A 91 4.10 -16.73 6.35
CA LEU A 91 5.07 -15.64 6.28
C LEU A 91 5.91 -15.85 5.02
N SER A 92 5.75 -14.98 4.02
CA SER A 92 6.47 -15.06 2.75
C SER A 92 7.51 -13.97 2.67
N LEU A 93 8.79 -14.36 2.58
CA LEU A 93 9.91 -13.43 2.56
C LEU A 93 10.31 -13.12 1.11
N TYR A 94 10.61 -11.85 0.85
CA TYR A 94 10.98 -11.34 -0.47
C TYR A 94 12.15 -10.37 -0.38
N ASP A 95 12.90 -10.28 -1.48
CA ASP A 95 13.87 -9.21 -1.74
C ASP A 95 13.21 -8.10 -2.59
N VAL A 96 13.17 -6.87 -2.07
CA VAL A 96 12.42 -5.72 -2.66
C VAL A 96 13.17 -5.06 -3.82
N ASP A 97 14.40 -5.51 -4.11
CA ASP A 97 15.34 -4.89 -5.04
C ASP A 97 15.05 -5.09 -6.54
N THR A 98 14.07 -5.91 -6.91
CA THR A 98 13.85 -6.35 -8.29
C THR A 98 12.46 -5.98 -8.82
N ASP A 99 12.35 -5.74 -10.14
CA ASP A 99 11.09 -5.44 -10.87
C ASP A 99 9.97 -6.49 -10.63
N LYS A 100 10.32 -7.62 -10.03
CA LYS A 100 9.46 -8.64 -9.45
C LYS A 100 10.14 -9.12 -8.17
N ASP A 101 9.60 -8.80 -6.99
CA ASP A 101 10.24 -9.18 -5.73
C ASP A 101 10.64 -10.67 -5.73
N ASP A 102 11.94 -10.94 -5.58
CA ASP A 102 12.47 -12.29 -5.63
C ASP A 102 12.15 -13.00 -4.32
N LYS A 103 11.43 -14.13 -4.41
CA LYS A 103 11.00 -14.87 -3.23
C LYS A 103 12.20 -15.53 -2.53
N LEU A 104 12.44 -15.16 -1.27
CA LEU A 104 13.49 -15.71 -0.41
C LEU A 104 13.04 -17.01 0.29
N GLY A 105 11.74 -17.18 0.49
CA GLY A 105 11.17 -18.40 1.02
C GLY A 105 9.82 -18.17 1.69
N SER A 106 9.29 -19.21 2.34
CA SER A 106 8.12 -19.10 3.21
C SER A 106 8.29 -19.92 4.48
N ALA A 107 7.70 -19.44 5.56
CA ALA A 107 7.49 -20.14 6.81
C ALA A 107 5.97 -20.14 7.14
N PHE A 108 5.55 -21.07 7.97
CA PHE A 108 4.15 -21.27 8.34
C PHE A 108 4.03 -21.67 9.80
N PHE A 109 2.95 -21.28 10.44
CA PHE A 109 2.50 -21.82 11.73
C PHE A 109 0.97 -21.90 11.72
N ASP A 110 0.42 -22.85 12.46
CA ASP A 110 -1.02 -22.98 12.65
C ASP A 110 -1.40 -22.34 13.98
N MET A 111 -2.52 -21.61 14.01
CA MET A 111 -2.99 -20.94 15.23
C MET A 111 -3.18 -21.94 16.37
N ILE A 112 -3.55 -23.18 16.08
CA ILE A 112 -3.76 -24.23 17.08
C ILE A 112 -2.50 -24.52 17.92
N ASP A 113 -1.32 -24.25 17.39
CA ASP A 113 -0.04 -24.47 18.10
C ASP A 113 0.28 -23.35 19.09
N ALA A 114 -0.48 -22.24 19.07
CA ALA A 114 -0.26 -21.09 19.95
C ALA A 114 -1.41 -20.87 20.97
N VAL A 115 -2.54 -21.57 20.87
CA VAL A 115 -3.75 -21.24 21.68
C VAL A 115 -3.64 -21.53 23.18
N ASP A 116 -2.69 -22.38 23.59
CA ASP A 116 -2.63 -22.89 24.97
C ASP A 116 -1.83 -22.00 25.93
N ASP A 117 -0.87 -21.22 25.40
CA ASP A 117 -0.03 -20.30 26.18
C ASP A 117 -0.36 -18.83 25.89
N GLU A 118 -0.14 -17.96 26.88
CA GLU A 118 -0.38 -16.52 26.75
C GLU A 118 0.59 -15.85 25.75
N GLU A 119 1.80 -16.40 25.59
CA GLU A 119 2.85 -15.89 24.72
C GLU A 119 3.68 -17.07 24.20
N ASN A 120 3.84 -17.15 22.88
CA ASN A 120 4.47 -18.28 22.21
C ASN A 120 5.56 -17.79 21.27
N ALA A 121 6.82 -18.10 21.59
CA ALA A 121 7.96 -17.80 20.71
C ALA A 121 8.27 -18.99 19.80
N PHE A 122 8.39 -18.75 18.49
CA PHE A 122 8.67 -19.77 17.50
C PHE A 122 9.85 -19.40 16.60
N ASP A 123 10.75 -20.37 16.39
CA ASP A 123 11.75 -20.36 15.33
C ASP A 123 11.27 -21.21 14.16
N LEU A 124 10.67 -20.56 13.16
CA LEU A 124 10.05 -21.26 12.03
C LEU A 124 11.05 -21.47 10.89
N PRO A 125 11.19 -22.70 10.34
CA PRO A 125 12.07 -22.94 9.22
C PRO A 125 11.54 -22.28 7.95
N ILE A 126 12.37 -21.46 7.32
CA ILE A 126 12.07 -20.88 6.01
C ILE A 126 12.41 -21.92 4.95
N THR A 127 11.48 -22.15 4.02
CA THR A 127 11.66 -23.11 2.91
C THR A 127 11.49 -22.42 1.56
N LEU A 128 12.40 -22.69 0.62
CA LEU A 128 12.35 -22.24 -0.77
C LEU A 128 12.59 -23.44 -1.69
N LYS A 129 11.63 -23.77 -2.56
CA LYS A 129 11.71 -24.94 -3.46
C LYS A 129 12.09 -26.24 -2.72
N ASP A 130 11.44 -26.48 -1.57
CA ASP A 130 11.66 -27.62 -0.68
C ASP A 130 13.06 -27.72 -0.05
N GLN A 131 13.86 -26.65 -0.13
CA GLN A 131 15.15 -26.53 0.53
C GLN A 131 15.09 -25.53 1.68
N ARG A 132 15.84 -25.82 2.76
CA ARG A 132 15.96 -24.92 3.91
C ARG A 132 16.65 -23.63 3.47
N ALA A 133 16.00 -22.50 3.71
CA ALA A 133 16.40 -21.19 3.23
C ALA A 133 16.54 -20.13 4.34
N GLY A 134 16.57 -20.56 5.60
CA GLY A 134 16.75 -19.71 6.77
C GLY A 134 15.84 -20.11 7.93
N VAL A 135 15.76 -19.24 8.93
CA VAL A 135 14.82 -19.32 10.06
C VAL A 135 14.22 -17.92 10.28
N ILE A 136 12.94 -17.83 10.57
CA ILE A 136 12.27 -16.60 11.02
C ILE A 136 11.82 -16.79 12.46
N SER A 137 12.17 -15.85 13.33
CA SER A 137 11.75 -15.81 14.73
C SER A 137 10.52 -14.91 14.86
N ILE A 138 9.49 -15.45 15.50
CA ILE A 138 8.24 -14.76 15.77
C ILE A 138 7.78 -14.98 17.20
N THR A 139 6.97 -14.05 17.70
CA THR A 139 6.22 -14.21 18.94
C THR A 139 4.73 -14.04 18.66
N VAL A 140 3.91 -14.97 19.14
CA VAL A 140 2.45 -14.99 18.98
C VAL A 140 1.80 -14.86 20.35
N ILE A 141 1.01 -13.82 20.54
CA ILE A 141 0.28 -13.53 21.79
C ILE A 141 -1.22 -13.63 21.49
N PRO A 142 -1.87 -14.76 21.80
CA PRO A 142 -3.28 -14.95 21.52
C PRO A 142 -4.16 -14.61 22.72
N GLN A 143 -5.18 -13.80 22.47
CA GLN A 143 -6.23 -13.52 23.43
C GLN A 143 -7.53 -14.18 22.97
N LYS A 144 -7.98 -15.19 23.73
CA LYS A 144 -9.25 -15.87 23.49
C LYS A 144 -10.43 -14.94 23.68
N VAL A 145 -11.29 -14.83 22.67
CA VAL A 145 -12.53 -14.05 22.69
C VAL A 145 -13.70 -14.86 22.13
N LYS A 146 -14.92 -14.39 22.37
CA LYS A 146 -16.13 -14.97 21.77
C LYS A 146 -16.47 -14.22 20.50
N ALA A 147 -16.62 -14.96 19.40
CA ALA A 147 -17.06 -14.37 18.15
C ALA A 147 -18.47 -13.79 18.29
N GLU A 148 -18.60 -12.50 17.98
CA GLU A 148 -19.90 -11.87 17.76
C GLU A 148 -20.58 -12.45 16.51
N GLU A 149 -21.91 -12.29 16.43
CA GLU A 149 -22.65 -12.74 15.25
C GLU A 149 -22.17 -11.99 14.00
N GLY A 150 -21.73 -12.73 12.98
CA GLY A 150 -21.20 -12.15 11.75
C GLY A 150 -19.76 -11.65 11.84
N ALA A 151 -19.03 -11.97 12.93
CA ALA A 151 -17.62 -11.65 13.04
C ALA A 151 -16.82 -12.23 11.84
N VAL A 152 -15.95 -11.39 11.30
CA VAL A 152 -15.00 -11.72 10.24
C VAL A 152 -13.60 -11.48 10.78
N MET A 153 -12.62 -12.27 10.32
CA MET A 153 -11.22 -12.04 10.65
C MET A 153 -10.77 -10.70 10.05
N ARG A 154 -10.03 -9.89 10.80
CA ARG A 154 -9.65 -8.53 10.37
C ARG A 154 -8.26 -8.20 10.85
N GLU A 155 -7.57 -7.40 10.05
CA GLU A 155 -6.37 -6.69 10.48
C GLU A 155 -6.79 -5.36 11.13
N VAL A 156 -6.17 -5.03 12.26
CA VAL A 156 -6.49 -3.84 13.07
C VAL A 156 -5.21 -3.15 13.56
N GLY A 157 -5.37 -2.06 14.32
CA GLY A 157 -4.24 -1.33 14.90
C GLY A 157 -3.73 -0.19 14.01
N PRO A 158 -2.51 0.31 14.27
CA PRO A 158 -1.94 1.42 13.53
C PRO A 158 -1.70 1.07 12.05
N VAL A 159 -2.04 2.00 11.17
CA VAL A 159 -1.82 1.84 9.73
C VAL A 159 -0.42 2.29 9.38
N ARG A 160 0.38 1.42 8.80
CA ARG A 160 1.76 1.72 8.40
C ARG A 160 1.82 2.57 7.12
N TYR A 161 2.87 3.39 7.00
CA TYR A 161 3.11 4.17 5.80
C TYR A 161 4.60 4.27 5.43
N SER A 162 4.86 4.59 4.16
CA SER A 162 6.15 5.06 3.67
C SER A 162 6.01 6.33 2.82
N VAL A 163 6.93 7.27 3.01
CA VAL A 163 7.04 8.51 2.22
C VAL A 163 8.33 8.46 1.43
N HIS A 164 8.23 8.55 0.11
CA HIS A 164 9.34 8.49 -0.82
C HIS A 164 9.59 9.89 -1.39
N THR A 165 10.75 10.44 -1.06
CA THR A 165 11.12 11.80 -1.46
C THR A 165 12.04 11.79 -2.68
N SER A 166 11.65 12.52 -3.74
CA SER A 166 12.50 12.68 -4.92
C SER A 166 13.53 13.80 -4.68
N LEU A 167 14.83 13.47 -4.71
CA LEU A 167 15.88 14.46 -4.89
C LEU A 167 16.20 14.55 -6.39
N SER A 168 15.44 15.39 -7.08
CA SER A 168 15.53 15.64 -8.53
C SER A 168 16.86 16.26 -9.01
N LYS A 169 17.93 16.29 -8.22
CA LYS A 169 19.15 17.02 -8.61
C LYS A 169 19.87 16.43 -9.82
N ASN A 170 19.94 15.11 -10.01
CA ASN A 170 20.86 14.54 -11.01
C ASN A 170 20.29 13.47 -11.97
N VAL A 171 19.23 12.72 -11.63
CA VAL A 171 18.77 11.60 -12.49
C VAL A 171 17.69 12.03 -13.50
N LEU A 172 16.85 13.01 -13.16
CA LEU A 172 15.78 13.52 -14.05
C LEU A 172 16.15 14.82 -14.78
N ALA A 173 17.33 15.38 -14.56
CA ALA A 173 17.78 16.63 -15.19
C ALA A 173 17.89 16.54 -16.73
N PHE A 174 18.00 15.32 -17.28
CA PHE A 174 17.97 15.07 -18.73
C PHE A 174 16.56 15.05 -19.34
N LEU A 175 15.50 14.97 -18.52
CA LEU A 175 14.12 14.75 -18.97
C LEU A 175 13.14 15.85 -18.55
N THR A 176 13.60 16.88 -17.82
CA THR A 176 12.72 17.94 -17.28
C THR A 176 13.17 19.33 -17.71
N PRO A 177 12.24 20.25 -18.06
CA PRO A 177 12.57 21.65 -18.30
C PRO A 177 13.14 22.31 -17.03
N LYS A 178 14.01 23.31 -17.23
CA LYS A 178 14.92 23.97 -16.26
C LYS A 178 14.30 24.62 -14.99
N LYS A 179 13.06 24.31 -14.60
CA LYS A 179 12.33 25.00 -13.52
C LYS A 179 11.87 24.13 -12.33
N ALA A 180 12.11 22.82 -12.31
CA ALA A 180 11.62 21.98 -11.21
C ALA A 180 12.57 22.01 -9.99
N LYS A 181 12.32 22.91 -9.03
CA LYS A 181 13.15 23.11 -7.83
C LYS A 181 12.58 22.47 -6.54
N LEU A 182 11.50 21.70 -6.62
CA LEU A 182 10.87 21.10 -5.42
C LEU A 182 11.09 19.59 -5.34
N ALA A 183 11.30 19.10 -4.13
CA ALA A 183 11.18 17.67 -3.83
C ALA A 183 9.69 17.30 -3.84
N SER A 184 9.30 16.32 -4.65
CA SER A 184 7.95 15.75 -4.62
C SER A 184 7.93 14.55 -3.69
N SER A 185 6.90 14.44 -2.85
CA SER A 185 6.68 13.26 -2.00
C SER A 185 5.63 12.35 -2.63
N ALA A 186 5.93 11.06 -2.67
CA ALA A 186 4.96 10.01 -2.97
C ALA A 186 4.75 9.17 -1.71
N TYR A 187 3.52 8.70 -1.52
CA TYR A 187 3.10 8.06 -0.28
C TYR A 187 2.56 6.67 -0.58
N ILE A 188 2.91 5.71 0.25
CA ILE A 188 2.25 4.40 0.35
C ILE A 188 1.68 4.31 1.76
N VAL A 189 0.38 4.01 1.87
CA VAL A 189 -0.29 3.73 3.14
C VAL A 189 -0.88 2.33 3.07
N GLN A 190 -0.48 1.45 3.97
CA GLN A 190 -0.89 0.03 4.00
C GLN A 190 -2.28 -0.10 4.65
N LEU A 191 -3.32 0.27 3.91
CA LEU A 191 -4.70 0.15 4.41
C LEU A 191 -5.03 -1.32 4.72
N HIS A 192 -5.56 -1.56 5.91
CA HIS A 192 -6.05 -2.85 6.35
C HIS A 192 -7.36 -3.20 5.63
N ASN A 193 -7.63 -4.51 5.51
CA ASN A 193 -8.94 -5.05 5.11
C ASN A 193 -9.46 -4.61 3.72
N ILE A 194 -8.59 -4.16 2.81
CA ILE A 194 -9.01 -3.68 1.46
C ILE A 194 -9.89 -4.71 0.75
N HIS A 195 -9.57 -6.01 0.87
CA HIS A 195 -10.32 -7.10 0.25
C HIS A 195 -11.76 -7.25 0.78
N HIS A 196 -12.04 -6.82 2.02
CA HIS A 196 -13.38 -6.83 2.60
C HIS A 196 -14.25 -5.69 2.06
N PHE A 197 -13.68 -4.49 1.97
CA PHE A 197 -14.43 -3.30 1.54
C PHE A 197 -14.50 -3.19 0.01
N LEU A 198 -13.40 -3.50 -0.67
CA LEU A 198 -13.24 -3.40 -2.13
C LEU A 198 -12.89 -4.78 -2.72
N PRO A 199 -13.82 -5.74 -2.73
CA PRO A 199 -13.54 -7.10 -3.19
C PRO A 199 -13.31 -7.19 -4.71
N ARG A 200 -13.88 -6.26 -5.48
CA ARG A 200 -13.82 -6.26 -6.95
C ARG A 200 -12.55 -5.56 -7.44
N ASP A 201 -11.93 -6.13 -8.47
CA ASP A 201 -10.90 -5.47 -9.25
C ASP A 201 -11.55 -4.64 -10.38
N LEU A 202 -11.06 -3.42 -10.55
CA LEU A 202 -11.49 -2.47 -11.57
C LEU A 202 -10.42 -2.41 -12.67
N GLU A 203 -10.77 -2.93 -13.85
CA GLU A 203 -9.88 -2.85 -15.02
C GLU A 203 -9.70 -1.41 -15.50
N TRP A 204 -8.60 -1.18 -16.22
CA TRP A 204 -8.41 0.06 -16.95
C TRP A 204 -9.56 0.32 -17.95
N SER A 205 -9.91 1.60 -18.09
CA SER A 205 -11.01 2.10 -18.91
C SER A 205 -10.77 1.89 -20.39
N LYS A 206 -11.66 1.12 -21.04
CA LYS A 206 -11.62 0.90 -22.49
C LYS A 206 -12.13 2.09 -23.31
N SER A 207 -12.75 3.09 -22.70
CA SER A 207 -13.35 4.21 -23.44
C SER A 207 -12.37 5.34 -23.74
N TYR A 208 -11.24 5.43 -23.03
CA TYR A 208 -10.31 6.55 -23.18
C TYR A 208 -9.11 6.20 -24.08
N GLU A 209 -9.03 6.81 -25.26
CA GLU A 209 -8.04 6.49 -26.30
C GLU A 209 -6.58 6.61 -25.83
N LYS A 210 -6.27 7.62 -25.01
CA LYS A 210 -4.91 7.79 -24.44
C LYS A 210 -4.48 6.58 -23.59
N ILE A 211 -5.44 5.95 -22.90
CA ILE A 211 -5.18 4.78 -22.05
C ILE A 211 -5.08 3.51 -22.91
N GLN A 212 -5.89 3.40 -23.96
CA GLN A 212 -5.78 2.28 -24.90
C GLN A 212 -4.38 2.19 -25.52
N ARG A 213 -3.73 3.31 -25.85
CA ARG A 213 -2.34 3.31 -26.35
C ARG A 213 -1.34 2.61 -25.42
N ILE A 214 -1.66 2.54 -24.14
CA ILE A 214 -0.81 1.94 -23.11
C ILE A 214 -1.20 0.51 -22.83
N PHE A 215 -2.47 0.22 -22.66
CA PHE A 215 -2.89 -1.10 -22.18
C PHE A 215 -3.38 -2.03 -23.28
N SER A 216 -3.84 -1.51 -24.42
CA SER A 216 -4.37 -2.34 -25.49
C SER A 216 -3.22 -2.90 -26.33
N SER A 217 -3.22 -4.23 -26.48
CA SER A 217 -2.31 -4.97 -27.36
C SER A 217 -2.42 -4.59 -28.84
N LYS A 218 -3.45 -3.82 -29.22
CA LYS A 218 -3.61 -3.29 -30.59
C LYS A 218 -2.56 -2.23 -30.93
N HIS A 219 -1.98 -1.56 -29.94
CA HIS A 219 -0.96 -0.54 -30.14
C HIS A 219 0.43 -1.16 -29.99
N LYS A 220 1.26 -1.04 -31.04
CA LYS A 220 2.62 -1.63 -31.03
C LYS A 220 3.51 -0.97 -29.98
N GLU A 221 3.27 0.31 -29.68
CA GLU A 221 3.99 1.07 -28.66
C GLU A 221 3.58 0.72 -27.22
N SER A 222 2.47 0.01 -27.00
CA SER A 222 1.92 -0.30 -25.67
C SER A 222 2.95 -0.95 -24.75
N VAL A 223 3.70 -1.93 -25.25
CA VAL A 223 4.70 -2.66 -24.46
C VAL A 223 5.80 -1.74 -23.95
N VAL A 224 6.33 -0.88 -24.83
CA VAL A 224 7.41 0.06 -24.49
C VAL A 224 6.91 1.11 -23.50
N LEU A 225 5.71 1.65 -23.73
CA LEU A 225 5.13 2.66 -22.84
C LEU A 225 4.77 2.08 -21.45
N ARG A 226 4.22 0.86 -21.37
CA ARG A 226 3.99 0.19 -20.08
C ARG A 226 5.28 -0.06 -19.34
N HIS A 227 6.33 -0.49 -20.04
CA HIS A 227 7.64 -0.69 -19.43
C HIS A 227 8.20 0.62 -18.87
N GLY A 228 8.07 1.72 -19.62
CA GLY A 228 8.46 3.06 -19.13
C GLY A 228 7.70 3.48 -17.87
N VAL A 229 6.38 3.27 -17.81
CA VAL A 229 5.57 3.59 -16.62
C VAL A 229 5.96 2.73 -15.41
N LYS A 230 6.23 1.44 -15.64
CA LYS A 230 6.73 0.54 -14.57
C LYS A 230 8.08 0.99 -14.02
N ALA A 231 9.01 1.36 -14.89
CA ALA A 231 10.30 1.90 -14.46
C ALA A 231 10.14 3.20 -13.66
N GLN A 232 9.22 4.09 -14.07
CA GLN A 232 8.92 5.30 -13.29
C GLN A 232 8.29 4.97 -11.93
N HIS A 233 7.36 4.02 -11.87
CA HIS A 233 6.77 3.56 -10.62
C HIS A 233 7.85 3.05 -9.66
N ALA A 234 8.72 2.16 -10.14
CA ALA A 234 9.82 1.60 -9.36
C ALA A 234 10.77 2.69 -8.84
N LEU A 235 11.08 3.71 -9.65
CA LEU A 235 11.91 4.85 -9.21
C LEU A 235 11.23 5.75 -8.17
N VAL A 236 9.91 5.96 -8.29
CA VAL A 236 9.14 6.83 -7.38
C VAL A 236 8.93 6.16 -6.04
N TYR A 237 8.65 4.86 -6.04
CA TYR A 237 8.39 4.06 -4.84
C TYR A 237 9.59 3.21 -4.42
N GLU A 238 10.78 3.55 -4.90
CA GLU A 238 12.03 2.90 -4.48
C GLU A 238 12.15 3.03 -2.96
N HIS A 239 12.25 1.89 -2.29
CA HIS A 239 12.56 1.84 -0.87
C HIS A 239 14.06 2.09 -0.70
N ASN A 240 14.43 3.08 0.11
CA ASN A 240 15.83 3.44 0.29
C ASN A 240 16.05 4.10 1.66
N SER A 241 17.07 3.63 2.38
CA SER A 241 17.46 4.14 3.71
C SER A 241 17.65 5.66 3.80
N LYS A 242 17.94 6.36 2.69
CA LYS A 242 18.17 7.82 2.68
C LYS A 242 16.97 8.64 2.20
N ARG A 243 16.01 8.03 1.50
CA ARG A 243 14.94 8.74 0.77
C ARG A 243 13.54 8.30 1.17
N THR A 244 13.43 7.20 1.92
CA THR A 244 12.17 6.67 2.41
C THR A 244 12.07 6.89 3.91
N GLN A 245 11.02 7.59 4.32
CA GLN A 245 10.62 7.68 5.72
C GLN A 245 9.50 6.67 5.95
N TYR A 246 9.56 5.96 7.08
CA TYR A 246 8.49 5.05 7.51
C TYR A 246 7.85 5.54 8.80
N GLY A 247 6.62 5.13 9.04
CA GLY A 247 5.94 5.35 10.32
C GLY A 247 4.60 4.62 10.35
N ASP A 248 3.85 4.91 11.40
CA ASP A 248 2.53 4.38 11.68
C ASP A 248 1.51 5.51 11.94
N LEU A 249 0.24 5.23 11.68
CA LEU A 249 -0.88 6.16 11.83
C LEU A 249 -1.89 5.52 12.76
N SER A 250 -2.02 6.05 13.97
CA SER A 250 -2.96 5.54 14.98
C SER A 250 -4.29 6.28 14.96
N SER A 251 -4.36 7.43 14.28
CA SER A 251 -5.52 8.30 14.24
C SER A 251 -5.67 9.05 12.91
N SER A 252 -6.83 9.65 12.71
CA SER A 252 -7.07 10.56 11.59
C SER A 252 -6.18 11.82 11.62
N ASP A 253 -5.82 12.33 12.81
CA ASP A 253 -4.94 13.48 12.94
C ASP A 253 -3.50 13.14 12.51
N ASP A 254 -3.01 11.93 12.82
CA ASP A 254 -1.70 11.46 12.33
C ASP A 254 -1.67 11.45 10.80
N PHE A 255 -2.73 10.95 10.16
CA PHE A 255 -2.86 10.96 8.71
C PHE A 255 -2.88 12.39 8.15
N PHE A 256 -3.66 13.30 8.75
CA PHE A 256 -3.69 14.68 8.30
C PHE A 256 -2.34 15.36 8.50
N ALA A 257 -1.68 15.17 9.63
CA ALA A 257 -0.35 15.71 9.92
C ALA A 257 0.71 15.20 8.92
N LEU A 258 0.68 13.91 8.55
CA LEU A 258 1.56 13.31 7.56
C LEU A 258 1.57 14.09 6.23
N ILE A 259 0.39 14.49 5.76
CA ILE A 259 0.21 15.25 4.51
C ILE A 259 0.06 16.76 4.75
N LYS A 260 0.52 17.25 5.91
CA LYS A 260 0.50 18.68 6.29
C LYS A 260 -0.89 19.31 6.18
N TYR A 261 -1.91 18.56 6.60
CA TYR A 261 -3.32 18.93 6.55
C TYR A 261 -3.80 19.31 5.14
N GLY A 262 -3.21 18.69 4.11
CA GLY A 262 -3.50 18.94 2.70
C GLY A 262 -3.09 20.33 2.23
N ARG A 263 -2.03 20.89 2.81
CA ARG A 263 -1.50 22.21 2.44
C ARG A 263 0.00 22.19 2.17
N ARG A 264 0.42 23.05 1.25
CA ARG A 264 1.82 23.35 0.95
C ARG A 264 1.94 24.84 0.70
N ASP A 265 2.91 25.50 1.35
CA ASP A 265 3.08 26.96 1.30
C ASP A 265 1.77 27.71 1.57
N ASP A 266 1.01 27.22 2.57
CA ASP A 266 -0.33 27.68 2.95
C ASP A 266 -1.41 27.58 1.87
N LEU A 267 -1.13 26.97 0.71
CA LEU A 267 -2.11 26.71 -0.34
C LEU A 267 -2.68 25.29 -0.24
N PRO A 268 -3.96 25.09 -0.60
CA PRO A 268 -4.56 23.76 -0.62
C PRO A 268 -3.92 22.88 -1.68
N VAL A 269 -3.83 21.58 -1.40
CA VAL A 269 -3.23 20.58 -2.29
C VAL A 269 -4.29 19.55 -2.68
N LEU A 270 -4.31 19.24 -3.98
CA LEU A 270 -5.06 18.12 -4.53
C LEU A 270 -4.11 16.93 -4.66
N TYR A 271 -4.58 15.71 -4.36
CA TYR A 271 -3.79 14.48 -4.49
C TYR A 271 -4.43 13.55 -5.51
N THR A 272 -3.60 12.90 -6.33
CA THR A 272 -4.05 11.79 -7.20
C THR A 272 -3.70 10.48 -6.50
N TYR A 273 -4.62 9.50 -6.52
CA TYR A 273 -4.40 8.25 -5.81
C TYR A 273 -4.85 7.00 -6.57
N VAL A 274 -4.28 5.86 -6.16
CA VAL A 274 -4.72 4.51 -6.52
C VAL A 274 -4.73 3.66 -5.26
N ILE A 275 -5.77 2.85 -5.08
CA ILE A 275 -5.80 1.77 -4.09
C ILE A 275 -5.55 0.48 -4.86
N THR A 276 -4.48 -0.23 -4.50
CA THR A 276 -4.21 -1.59 -4.97
C THR A 276 -4.50 -2.57 -3.85
N PHE A 277 -4.25 -3.85 -4.09
CA PHE A 277 -4.30 -4.83 -3.01
C PHE A 277 -3.21 -4.57 -1.94
N ASN A 278 -2.07 -3.97 -2.31
CA ASN A 278 -0.92 -3.76 -1.43
C ASN A 278 -0.96 -2.42 -0.67
N GLY A 279 -2.01 -1.62 -0.85
CA GLY A 279 -2.16 -0.34 -0.16
C GLY A 279 -2.63 0.82 -1.05
N TRP A 280 -2.61 2.00 -0.45
CA TRP A 280 -3.03 3.28 -1.02
C TRP A 280 -1.81 4.11 -1.42
N TYR A 281 -1.68 4.31 -2.72
CA TYR A 281 -0.57 5.00 -3.38
C TYR A 281 -1.03 6.37 -3.84
N PHE A 282 -0.34 7.44 -3.43
CA PHE A 282 -0.73 8.79 -3.84
C PHE A 282 0.42 9.79 -3.87
N SER A 283 0.20 10.90 -4.58
CA SER A 283 1.08 12.06 -4.60
C SER A 283 0.31 13.33 -4.96
N GLU A 284 0.92 14.50 -4.77
CA GLU A 284 0.33 15.79 -5.11
C GLU A 284 0.02 15.90 -6.62
N THR A 285 -1.22 16.25 -6.95
CA THR A 285 -1.67 16.57 -8.30
C THR A 285 -1.09 17.90 -8.74
N GLY A 286 -0.30 17.88 -9.81
CA GLY A 286 0.25 19.10 -10.41
C GLY A 286 1.70 19.41 -10.00
N ALA A 287 2.31 18.66 -9.09
CA ALA A 287 3.74 18.78 -8.82
C ALA A 287 4.56 18.52 -10.12
N SER A 288 5.33 19.52 -10.53
CA SER A 288 6.08 19.61 -11.80
C SER A 288 7.15 18.52 -12.00
N VAL A 289 7.50 17.77 -10.95
CA VAL A 289 8.46 16.64 -11.00
C VAL A 289 7.76 15.31 -11.38
N ILE A 290 6.43 15.24 -11.24
CA ILE A 290 5.60 14.08 -11.59
C ILE A 290 4.62 14.46 -12.71
N GLN A 291 5.14 15.14 -13.73
CA GLN A 291 4.43 15.42 -14.98
C GLN A 291 5.29 14.95 -16.16
N ASP A 292 4.60 14.68 -17.27
CA ASP A 292 5.15 14.60 -18.64
C ASP A 292 5.41 13.26 -19.32
N LEU A 293 4.88 12.14 -18.83
CA LEU A 293 4.80 10.95 -19.71
C LEU A 293 3.41 10.31 -19.80
N MET A 294 2.68 10.14 -18.68
CA MET A 294 1.42 9.37 -18.63
C MET A 294 0.53 9.80 -17.45
N SER A 295 -0.73 9.36 -17.39
CA SER A 295 -1.68 9.63 -16.28
C SER A 295 -1.05 9.24 -14.92
N LYS A 296 -1.10 10.12 -13.91
CA LYS A 296 -0.57 9.85 -12.54
C LYS A 296 -1.15 8.58 -11.92
N HIS A 297 -2.40 8.24 -12.23
CA HIS A 297 -3.00 6.97 -11.81
C HIS A 297 -2.20 5.75 -12.30
N MET A 298 -1.70 5.81 -13.53
CA MET A 298 -0.89 4.72 -14.09
C MET A 298 0.48 4.65 -13.44
N LEU A 299 1.07 5.79 -13.10
CA LEU A 299 2.31 5.81 -12.31
C LEU A 299 2.06 5.15 -10.96
N HIS A 300 1.01 5.53 -10.23
CA HIS A 300 0.71 4.98 -8.91
C HIS A 300 0.37 3.49 -8.95
N SER A 301 -0.27 3.01 -10.02
CA SER A 301 -0.57 1.59 -10.18
C SER A 301 0.55 0.76 -10.84
N GLY A 302 1.66 1.37 -11.26
CA GLY A 302 2.69 0.67 -12.04
C GLY A 302 2.15 0.12 -13.37
N ALA A 303 1.18 0.81 -13.97
CA ALA A 303 0.40 0.35 -15.11
C ALA A 303 -0.19 -1.07 -14.92
N ALA A 304 -0.73 -1.35 -13.72
CA ALA A 304 -1.50 -2.55 -13.45
C ALA A 304 -2.76 -2.61 -14.31
N ASP A 305 -3.08 -3.79 -14.83
CA ASP A 305 -4.26 -3.98 -15.68
C ASP A 305 -5.58 -3.77 -14.91
N SER A 306 -5.54 -3.91 -13.58
CA SER A 306 -6.64 -3.59 -12.67
C SER A 306 -6.13 -3.02 -11.33
N VAL A 307 -7.02 -2.34 -10.61
CA VAL A 307 -6.80 -1.77 -9.27
C VAL A 307 -8.05 -1.99 -8.40
N LYS A 308 -7.99 -1.69 -7.09
CA LYS A 308 -9.17 -1.72 -6.20
C LYS A 308 -9.99 -0.43 -6.29
N TYR A 309 -9.31 0.71 -6.41
CA TYR A 309 -9.93 2.02 -6.61
C TYR A 309 -8.94 3.04 -7.17
N ALA A 310 -9.43 4.16 -7.70
CA ALA A 310 -8.60 5.28 -8.14
C ALA A 310 -9.39 6.60 -8.19
N GLY A 311 -8.73 7.72 -7.95
CA GLY A 311 -9.37 9.04 -8.06
C GLY A 311 -8.48 10.17 -7.57
N GLU A 312 -9.11 11.25 -7.12
CA GLU A 312 -8.45 12.36 -6.46
C GLU A 312 -9.02 12.57 -5.04
N PHE A 313 -8.22 13.19 -4.17
CA PHE A 313 -8.69 13.60 -2.85
C PHE A 313 -8.06 14.92 -2.40
N ARG A 314 -8.69 15.54 -1.41
CA ARG A 314 -8.21 16.75 -0.74
C ARG A 314 -8.60 16.73 0.73
N ILE A 315 -7.92 17.58 1.51
CA ILE A 315 -8.31 17.85 2.88
C ILE A 315 -9.10 19.16 2.92
N HIS A 316 -10.32 19.11 3.44
CA HIS A 316 -11.15 20.28 3.65
C HIS A 316 -11.17 20.65 5.14
N ARG A 317 -10.87 21.91 5.46
CA ARG A 317 -10.99 22.47 6.81
C ARG A 317 -12.29 23.25 6.90
N THR A 318 -13.17 22.83 7.80
CA THR A 318 -14.42 23.53 8.10
C THR A 318 -14.19 24.78 8.95
N ASP A 319 -15.20 25.65 9.03
CA ASP A 319 -15.19 26.87 9.86
C ASP A 319 -14.89 26.60 11.35
N ASN A 320 -15.28 25.43 11.84
CA ASN A 320 -15.05 25.01 13.23
C ASN A 320 -13.67 24.34 13.43
N ASN A 321 -12.73 24.50 12.50
CA ASN A 321 -11.40 23.88 12.51
C ASN A 321 -11.39 22.35 12.52
N VAL A 322 -12.48 21.73 12.06
CA VAL A 322 -12.53 20.28 11.86
C VAL A 322 -12.06 19.95 10.45
N TYR A 323 -11.13 19.01 10.35
CA TYR A 323 -10.59 18.52 9.09
C TYR A 323 -11.39 17.32 8.57
N LYS A 324 -11.59 17.28 7.25
CA LYS A 324 -12.30 16.22 6.54
C LYS A 324 -11.47 15.72 5.37
N LEU A 325 -11.49 14.41 5.14
CA LEU A 325 -11.05 13.81 3.90
C LEU A 325 -12.20 13.89 2.89
N VAL A 326 -11.99 14.59 1.78
CA VAL A 326 -12.92 14.62 0.65
C VAL A 326 -12.29 13.83 -0.49
N ILE A 327 -12.88 12.70 -0.86
CA ILE A 327 -12.31 11.74 -1.81
C ILE A 327 -13.33 11.34 -2.87
N ASP A 328 -12.87 11.24 -4.12
CA ASP A 328 -13.72 10.98 -5.27
C ASP A 328 -13.24 9.80 -6.13
N ASN A 329 -13.97 9.56 -7.23
CA ASN A 329 -13.68 8.56 -8.26
C ASN A 329 -13.12 9.18 -9.55
N ASN A 330 -12.47 10.35 -9.48
CA ASN A 330 -11.96 11.08 -10.64
C ASN A 330 -10.72 10.42 -11.24
N SER A 331 -10.90 9.29 -11.94
CA SER A 331 -9.84 8.59 -12.64
C SER A 331 -10.22 8.30 -14.07
N GLY A 332 -9.62 9.01 -15.03
CA GLY A 332 -9.75 8.67 -16.46
C GLY A 332 -9.11 7.32 -16.82
N THR A 333 -8.23 6.78 -15.97
CA THR A 333 -7.52 5.52 -16.20
C THR A 333 -8.37 4.30 -15.81
N TYR A 334 -9.02 4.32 -14.64
CA TYR A 334 -9.77 3.17 -14.12
C TYR A 334 -11.28 3.41 -13.99
N ALA A 335 -11.71 4.68 -14.02
CA ALA A 335 -13.11 5.12 -13.96
C ALA A 335 -14.00 4.35 -12.98
N PRO A 336 -13.68 4.34 -11.66
CA PRO A 336 -14.47 3.60 -10.69
C PRO A 336 -15.93 4.04 -10.68
N PRO A 337 -16.89 3.09 -10.60
CA PRO A 337 -18.30 3.42 -10.63
C PRO A 337 -18.77 4.07 -9.31
N VAL A 338 -19.86 4.82 -9.37
CA VAL A 338 -20.39 5.61 -8.25
C VAL A 338 -20.97 4.72 -7.13
N ASP A 339 -21.45 3.52 -7.48
CA ASP A 339 -22.09 2.57 -6.55
C ASP A 339 -21.16 2.05 -5.44
N ILE A 340 -19.84 2.16 -5.63
CA ILE A 340 -18.82 1.72 -4.67
C ILE A 340 -18.23 2.85 -3.81
N LEU A 341 -18.66 4.10 -3.97
CA LEU A 341 -18.25 5.19 -3.07
C LEU A 341 -18.55 4.91 -1.58
N PRO A 342 -19.69 4.30 -1.19
CA PRO A 342 -19.93 3.95 0.21
C PRO A 342 -18.92 2.93 0.77
N GLN A 343 -18.44 2.01 -0.07
CA GLN A 343 -17.42 1.02 0.31
C GLN A 343 -16.06 1.69 0.52
N LEU A 344 -15.71 2.65 -0.36
CA LEU A 344 -14.53 3.48 -0.21
C LEU A 344 -14.57 4.25 1.11
N LYS A 345 -15.70 4.89 1.42
CA LYS A 345 -15.90 5.59 2.69
C LYS A 345 -15.64 4.69 3.89
N ALA A 346 -16.28 3.51 3.92
CA ALA A 346 -16.15 2.56 5.01
C ALA A 346 -14.71 2.06 5.19
N LEU A 347 -13.96 1.86 4.09
CA LEU A 347 -12.54 1.50 4.16
C LEU A 347 -11.70 2.55 4.91
N PHE A 348 -11.91 3.84 4.64
CA PHE A 348 -11.19 4.92 5.32
C PHE A 348 -11.62 5.06 6.79
N GLU A 349 -12.91 4.92 7.08
CA GLU A 349 -13.43 4.97 8.45
C GLU A 349 -12.94 3.79 9.30
N ASP A 350 -12.68 2.63 8.68
CA ASP A 350 -12.08 1.45 9.34
C ASP A 350 -10.61 1.68 9.69
N ASN A 351 -9.86 2.34 8.80
CA ASN A 351 -8.41 2.51 8.91
C ASN A 351 -8.01 3.72 9.75
N PHE A 352 -8.83 4.77 9.80
CA PHE A 352 -8.50 6.02 10.48
C PHE A 352 -9.56 6.38 11.52
N LYS A 353 -9.30 6.02 12.77
CA LYS A 353 -10.22 6.29 13.87
C LYS A 353 -10.58 7.78 13.95
N GLY A 354 -11.89 8.06 13.93
CA GLY A 354 -12.44 9.41 14.02
C GLY A 354 -12.33 10.24 12.73
N ILE A 355 -11.91 9.66 11.60
CA ILE A 355 -11.85 10.40 10.33
C ILE A 355 -13.27 10.80 9.89
N ILE A 356 -13.41 12.04 9.43
CA ILE A 356 -14.61 12.47 8.72
C ILE A 356 -14.33 12.30 7.23
N CYS A 357 -14.88 11.26 6.64
CA CYS A 357 -14.74 10.94 5.22
C CYS A 357 -16.00 11.32 4.44
N GLU A 358 -15.84 12.19 3.45
CA GLU A 358 -16.86 12.58 2.47
C GLU A 358 -16.49 12.02 1.11
N VAL A 359 -17.42 11.25 0.53
CA VAL A 359 -17.26 10.66 -0.80
C VAL A 359 -18.23 11.29 -1.76
N ALA A 360 -17.80 11.57 -2.99
CA ALA A 360 -18.70 12.05 -4.03
C ALA A 360 -18.23 11.69 -5.43
N ASP A 361 -19.18 11.66 -6.37
CA ASP A 361 -18.89 11.47 -7.79
C ASP A 361 -18.10 12.67 -8.32
N TYR A 362 -17.10 12.44 -9.17
CA TYR A 362 -16.29 13.49 -9.79
C TYR A 362 -17.13 14.49 -10.61
N LYS A 363 -18.37 14.11 -10.98
CA LYS A 363 -19.34 14.97 -11.66
C LYS A 363 -20.12 15.89 -10.74
N ASN A 364 -19.91 15.82 -9.43
CA ASN A 364 -20.54 16.73 -8.48
C ASN A 364 -20.05 18.16 -8.73
N GLU A 365 -20.97 19.08 -9.02
CA GLU A 365 -20.65 20.47 -9.40
C GLU A 365 -19.83 21.21 -8.34
N THR A 366 -20.11 20.96 -7.06
CA THR A 366 -19.36 21.58 -5.94
C THR A 366 -17.94 21.04 -5.89
N LEU A 367 -17.75 19.72 -6.00
CA LEU A 367 -16.42 19.12 -6.06
C LEU A 367 -15.61 19.63 -7.26
N MET A 368 -16.23 19.75 -8.43
CA MET A 368 -15.58 20.26 -9.63
C MET A 368 -15.13 21.71 -9.43
N LYS A 369 -15.97 22.56 -8.85
CA LYS A 369 -15.63 23.95 -8.54
C LYS A 369 -14.43 24.03 -7.60
N ASP A 370 -14.50 23.35 -6.46
CA ASP A 370 -13.41 23.33 -5.47
C ASP A 370 -12.10 22.79 -6.08
N ARG A 371 -12.20 21.76 -6.93
CA ARG A 371 -11.04 21.23 -7.67
C ARG A 371 -10.39 22.30 -8.56
N MET A 372 -11.20 23.05 -9.29
CA MET A 372 -10.69 24.13 -10.15
C MET A 372 -10.08 25.27 -9.34
N GLU A 373 -10.67 25.63 -8.19
CA GLU A 373 -10.12 26.63 -7.28
C GLU A 373 -8.75 26.22 -6.72
N ILE A 374 -8.58 24.95 -6.34
CA ILE A 374 -7.27 24.43 -5.90
C ILE A 374 -6.25 24.51 -7.02
N LEU A 375 -6.59 24.09 -8.24
CA LEU A 375 -5.66 24.12 -9.37
C LEU A 375 -5.27 25.55 -9.74
N ALA A 376 -6.23 26.48 -9.77
CA ALA A 376 -6.00 27.89 -10.06
C ALA A 376 -5.06 28.54 -9.03
N ALA A 377 -5.15 28.15 -7.75
CA ALA A 377 -4.27 28.67 -6.71
C ALA A 377 -2.77 28.37 -6.94
N TRP A 378 -2.45 27.38 -7.78
CA TRP A 378 -1.08 27.03 -8.15
C TRP A 378 -0.63 27.61 -9.50
N GLU A 379 -1.55 28.10 -10.34
CA GLU A 379 -1.19 28.72 -11.64
C GLU A 379 -0.38 30.01 -11.46
N ASP A 380 -0.56 30.72 -10.35
CA ASP A 380 0.13 31.98 -10.03
C ASP A 380 1.47 31.81 -9.29
N VAL A 381 1.84 30.57 -8.93
CA VAL A 381 3.01 30.25 -8.09
C VAL A 381 4.19 29.66 -8.89
N ASP A 382 3.94 29.12 -10.09
CA ASP A 382 4.93 28.53 -11.03
C ASP A 382 5.41 29.51 -12.13
#